data_AF-A0A9Q1C085-F1
#
_entry.id   AF-A0A9Q1C085-F1
#
_cell.length_a   1.000
_cell.length_b   1.000
_cell.length_c   1.000
_cell.angle_alpha   90.00
_cell.angle_beta   90.00
_cell.angle_gamma   90.00
#
_symmetry.space_group_name_H-M   'P 1'
#
loop_
_entity.id
_entity.type
_entity.pdbx_description
1 polymer ?
#
loop_
_entity_poly.entity_id
_entity_poly.type
_entity_poly.pdbx_seq_one_letter_code
_entity_poly.pdbx_strand_id
1 'polypeptide(L)'
;MGKTVFVTVGTTSFDALTEKVSSKTICEKLQKLGYTSVSLQIGRGEYEPEPVKTPDFELSFFRYKDSISKDIQSADLVISHAGAGSVLETMEANKPMIVVINELLMGNHQIELAYQLYKDGHLLYATPSTLGDLLDNLDISKLKPFPRGEPEKFATFLDETVGYR
;
A
#
# COMPACT_ATOMS: atom_id res chain seq x y z
N MET A 1 -0.45 19.90 11.16
CA MET A 1 -1.12 18.62 10.86
C MET A 1 -0.08 17.71 10.26
N GLY A 2 0.17 16.56 10.88
CA GLY A 2 1.11 15.57 10.34
C GLY A 2 0.42 14.71 9.29
N LYS A 3 1.21 14.11 8.40
CA LYS A 3 0.69 13.28 7.30
C LYS A 3 0.35 11.88 7.79
N THR A 4 -0.56 11.21 7.10
CA THR A 4 -1.02 9.86 7.44
C THR A 4 -0.64 8.84 6.36
N VAL A 5 -0.24 7.64 6.79
CA VAL A 5 0.00 6.50 5.90
C VAL A 5 -1.02 5.41 6.22
N PHE A 6 -1.69 4.92 5.19
CA PHE A 6 -2.51 3.72 5.29
C PHE A 6 -1.82 2.55 4.60
N VAL A 7 -1.72 1.41 5.28
CA VAL A 7 -1.08 0.21 4.74
C VAL A 7 -2.07 -0.93 4.71
N THR A 8 -2.16 -1.66 3.61
CA THR A 8 -3.09 -2.79 3.47
C THR A 8 -2.52 -4.00 2.75
N VAL A 9 -2.56 -5.16 3.41
CA VAL A 9 -2.32 -6.48 2.80
C VAL A 9 -3.62 -7.16 2.33
N GLY A 10 -4.74 -6.43 2.34
CA GLY A 10 -6.07 -6.99 2.05
C GLY A 10 -6.40 -8.17 2.96
N THR A 11 -6.95 -9.24 2.38
CA THR A 11 -7.29 -10.48 3.09
C THR A 11 -6.18 -11.53 3.03
N THR A 12 -5.05 -11.22 2.39
CA THR A 12 -3.94 -12.17 2.19
C THR A 12 -3.05 -12.26 3.43
N SER A 13 -2.20 -13.29 3.49
CA SER A 13 -1.11 -13.33 4.47
C SER A 13 0.13 -12.72 3.82
N PHE A 14 0.65 -11.65 4.42
CA PHE A 14 1.90 -11.03 3.99
C PHE A 14 2.66 -10.44 5.17
N ASP A 15 3.02 -11.32 6.10
CA ASP A 15 3.73 -10.97 7.34
C ASP A 15 5.04 -10.22 7.07
N ALA A 16 5.76 -10.57 6.00
CA ALA A 16 6.97 -9.85 5.62
C ALA A 16 6.73 -8.34 5.34
N LEU A 17 5.58 -7.95 4.77
CA LEU A 17 5.26 -6.53 4.61
C LEU A 17 4.88 -5.90 5.96
N THR A 18 4.05 -6.60 6.75
CA THR A 18 3.62 -6.14 8.07
C THR A 18 4.82 -5.88 8.98
N GLU A 19 5.73 -6.85 9.11
CA GLU A 19 6.98 -6.75 9.86
C GLU A 19 7.87 -5.62 9.35
N LYS A 20 7.98 -5.49 8.02
CA LYS A 20 8.82 -4.45 7.44
C LYS A 20 8.30 -3.07 7.80
N VAL A 21 7.00 -2.82 7.64
CA VAL A 21 6.40 -1.51 7.90
C VAL A 21 6.36 -1.17 9.38
N SER A 22 6.14 -2.16 10.25
CA SER A 22 6.21 -1.97 11.71
C SER A 22 7.64 -1.84 12.25
N SER A 23 8.66 -2.14 11.44
CA SER A 23 10.05 -2.00 11.87
C SER A 23 10.40 -0.55 12.22
N LYS A 24 11.24 -0.40 13.26
CA LYS A 24 11.74 0.90 13.70
C LYS A 24 12.35 1.71 12.56
N THR A 25 13.12 1.05 11.69
CA THR A 25 13.78 1.68 10.54
C THR A 25 12.78 2.32 9.57
N ILE A 26 11.67 1.64 9.25
CA ILE A 26 10.65 2.20 8.36
C ILE A 26 9.86 3.30 9.07
N CYS A 27 9.49 3.09 10.34
CA CYS A 27 8.80 4.12 11.12
C CYS A 27 9.61 5.42 11.22
N GLU A 28 10.92 5.35 11.47
CA GLU A 28 11.82 6.52 11.50
C GLU A 28 11.91 7.21 10.14
N LYS A 29 11.94 6.46 9.03
CA LYS A 29 11.93 7.03 7.67
C LYS A 29 10.62 7.76 7.39
N LEU A 30 9.48 7.16 7.74
CA LEU A 30 8.16 7.79 7.60
C LEU A 30 8.05 9.08 8.43
N GLN A 31 8.54 9.07 9.66
CA GLN A 31 8.60 10.28 10.49
C GLN A 31 9.43 11.39 9.86
N LYS A 32 10.62 11.07 9.30
CA LYS A 32 11.48 12.04 8.60
C LYS A 32 10.80 12.65 7.37
N LEU A 33 9.92 11.90 6.71
CA LEU A 33 9.11 12.37 5.58
C LEU A 33 7.88 13.20 6.03
N GLY A 34 7.67 13.37 7.33
CA GLY A 34 6.57 14.14 7.93
C GLY A 34 5.30 13.34 8.18
N TYR A 35 5.35 12.00 8.10
CA TYR A 35 4.23 11.15 8.48
C TYR A 35 4.23 10.90 9.98
N THR A 36 3.12 11.23 10.63
CA THR A 36 2.96 11.14 12.10
C THR A 36 2.00 10.03 12.50
N SER A 37 1.30 9.41 11.55
CA SER A 37 0.38 8.32 11.83
C SER A 37 0.44 7.26 10.75
N VAL A 38 0.48 6.00 11.18
CA VAL A 38 0.44 4.82 10.32
C VAL A 38 -0.69 3.91 10.79
N SER A 39 -1.60 3.57 9.89
CA SER A 39 -2.66 2.59 10.14
C SER A 39 -2.47 1.37 9.24
N LEU A 40 -2.23 0.20 9.84
CA LEU A 40 -2.03 -1.07 9.14
C LEU A 40 -3.29 -1.92 9.17
N GLN A 41 -3.85 -2.18 8.00
CA GLN A 41 -4.72 -3.35 7.80
C GLN A 41 -3.84 -4.58 7.57
N ILE A 42 -3.79 -5.46 8.56
CA ILE A 42 -3.15 -6.78 8.46
C ILE A 42 -4.22 -7.81 8.03
N GLY A 43 -3.82 -8.84 7.28
CA GLY A 43 -4.77 -9.84 6.77
C GLY A 43 -4.86 -11.06 7.68
N ARG A 44 -4.86 -12.26 7.07
CA ARG A 44 -4.92 -13.54 7.79
C ARG A 44 -3.56 -14.08 8.25
N GLY A 45 -2.51 -13.27 8.14
CA GLY A 45 -1.17 -13.63 8.60
C GLY A 45 -1.07 -13.74 10.12
N GLU A 46 0.02 -14.33 10.61
CA GLU A 46 0.20 -14.64 12.03
C GLU A 46 0.86 -13.49 12.78
N TYR A 47 1.66 -12.68 12.10
CA TYR A 47 2.38 -11.58 12.71
C TYR A 47 1.45 -10.41 13.06
N GLU A 48 1.49 -9.99 14.33
CA GLU A 48 0.84 -8.77 14.81
C GLU A 48 1.91 -7.76 15.27
N PRO A 49 1.93 -6.53 14.73
CA PRO A 49 2.91 -5.54 15.13
C PRO A 49 2.57 -4.98 16.51
N GLU A 50 3.58 -4.56 17.27
CA GLU A 50 3.36 -3.82 18.51
C GLU A 50 2.85 -2.40 18.17
N PRO A 51 1.69 -1.97 18.73
CA PRO A 51 1.22 -0.60 18.56
C PRO A 51 2.23 0.39 19.15
N VAL A 52 2.50 1.47 18.43
CA VAL A 52 3.39 2.54 18.89
C VAL A 52 2.56 3.77 19.16
N LYS A 53 2.72 4.39 20.32
CA LYS A 53 2.09 5.68 20.62
C LYS A 53 3.07 6.59 21.33
N THR A 54 3.49 7.62 20.62
CA THR A 54 4.39 8.68 21.09
C THR A 54 3.75 10.03 20.79
N PRO A 55 4.22 11.14 21.39
CA PRO A 55 3.69 12.47 21.09
C PRO A 55 3.79 12.85 19.59
N ASP A 56 4.81 12.33 18.90
CA ASP A 56 5.14 12.70 17.53
C ASP A 56 4.74 11.65 16.49
N PHE A 57 4.38 10.43 16.93
CA PHE A 57 4.09 9.31 16.04
C PHE A 57 3.15 8.26 16.65
N GLU A 58 2.20 7.79 15.86
CA GLU A 58 1.28 6.70 16.19
C GLU A 58 1.29 5.61 15.12
N LEU A 59 1.46 4.35 15.53
CA LEU A 59 1.24 3.16 14.71
C LEU A 59 0.12 2.34 15.33
N SER A 60 -0.92 2.10 14.53
CA SER A 60 -2.05 1.25 14.89
C SER A 60 -2.25 0.17 13.84
N PHE A 61 -2.87 -0.93 14.21
CA PHE A 61 -3.22 -1.98 13.27
C PHE A 61 -4.63 -2.53 13.54
N PHE A 62 -5.22 -3.13 12.53
CA PHE A 62 -6.48 -3.87 12.60
C PHE A 62 -6.48 -5.00 11.56
N ARG A 63 -7.31 -6.03 11.78
CA ARG A 63 -7.44 -7.13 10.82
C ARG A 63 -8.49 -6.84 9.75
N TYR A 64 -9.74 -6.66 10.18
CA TYR A 64 -10.87 -6.50 9.29
C TYR A 64 -11.70 -5.28 9.68
N LYS A 65 -12.20 -4.57 8.67
CA LYS A 65 -13.21 -3.52 8.77
C LYS A 65 -14.22 -3.73 7.64
N ASP A 66 -15.44 -3.26 7.84
CA ASP A 66 -16.48 -3.31 6.81
C ASP A 66 -16.10 -2.54 5.54
N SER A 67 -15.29 -1.49 5.68
CA SER A 67 -14.74 -0.71 4.57
C SER A 67 -13.43 -0.06 4.98
N ILE A 68 -12.47 -0.07 4.05
CA ILE A 68 -11.19 0.65 4.15
C ILE A 68 -11.18 1.95 3.33
N SER A 69 -12.28 2.25 2.64
CA SER A 69 -12.34 3.38 1.72
C SER A 69 -12.17 4.72 2.45
N LYS A 70 -12.61 4.83 3.71
CA LYS A 70 -12.35 6.01 4.57
C LYS A 70 -10.88 6.11 4.98
N ASP A 71 -10.24 4.99 5.30
CA ASP A 71 -8.81 4.95 5.62
C ASP A 71 -7.99 5.40 4.40
N ILE A 72 -8.33 4.91 3.20
CA ILE A 72 -7.72 5.35 1.92
C ILE A 72 -7.96 6.84 1.68
N GLN A 73 -9.20 7.33 1.79
CA GLN A 73 -9.53 8.74 1.54
C GLN A 73 -8.84 9.71 2.51
N SER A 74 -8.61 9.29 3.75
CA SER A 74 -7.93 10.11 4.77
C SER A 74 -6.41 10.01 4.72
N ALA A 75 -5.86 9.02 4.01
CA ALA A 75 -4.42 8.83 3.85
C ALA A 75 -3.79 9.87 2.90
N ASP A 76 -2.57 10.30 3.23
CA ASP A 76 -1.72 11.06 2.31
C ASP A 76 -0.86 10.14 1.43
N LEU A 77 -0.66 8.89 1.89
CA LEU A 77 0.05 7.84 1.18
C LEU A 77 -0.58 6.48 1.49
N VAL A 78 -0.79 5.66 0.46
CA VAL A 78 -1.23 4.28 0.61
C VAL A 78 -0.10 3.32 0.23
N ILE A 79 0.15 2.32 1.07
CA ILE A 79 1.08 1.21 0.78
C ILE A 79 0.27 -0.09 0.71
N SER A 80 0.33 -0.83 -0.39
CA SER A 80 -0.48 -2.05 -0.54
C SER A 80 0.28 -3.18 -1.22
N HIS A 81 -0.07 -4.43 -0.90
CA HIS A 81 0.51 -5.62 -1.50
C HIS A 81 0.12 -5.93 -2.97
N ALA A 82 -0.38 -4.93 -3.72
CA ALA A 82 -0.96 -5.10 -5.05
C ALA A 82 -2.31 -5.85 -5.09
N GLY A 83 -3.05 -5.90 -3.99
CA GLY A 83 -4.41 -6.43 -4.00
C GLY A 83 -5.29 -5.64 -4.98
N ALA A 84 -5.85 -6.34 -5.97
CA ALA A 84 -6.72 -5.82 -7.03
C ALA A 84 -7.68 -4.70 -6.59
N GLY A 85 -8.53 -5.01 -5.59
CA GLY A 85 -9.50 -4.06 -5.04
C GLY A 85 -8.86 -2.88 -4.32
N SER A 86 -7.80 -3.12 -3.52
CA SER A 86 -7.10 -2.04 -2.81
C SER A 86 -6.40 -1.08 -3.77
N VAL A 87 -5.84 -1.56 -4.87
CA VAL A 87 -5.25 -0.71 -5.93
C VAL A 87 -6.34 0.13 -6.58
N LEU A 88 -7.46 -0.48 -6.98
CA LEU A 88 -8.61 0.23 -7.56
C LEU A 88 -9.14 1.34 -6.65
N GLU A 89 -9.48 1.00 -5.41
CA GLU A 89 -10.03 1.97 -4.46
C GLU A 89 -9.07 3.15 -4.22
N THR A 90 -7.76 2.88 -4.17
CA THR A 90 -6.72 3.90 -3.99
C THR A 90 -6.62 4.82 -5.21
N MET A 91 -6.66 4.25 -6.41
CA MET A 91 -6.61 5.00 -7.67
C MET A 91 -7.86 5.86 -7.86
N GLU A 92 -9.05 5.32 -7.58
CA GLU A 92 -10.32 6.06 -7.60
C GLU A 92 -10.32 7.22 -6.61
N ALA A 93 -9.73 7.02 -5.43
CA ALA A 93 -9.53 8.06 -4.42
C ALA A 93 -8.44 9.08 -4.79
N ASN A 94 -7.76 8.93 -5.93
CA ASN A 94 -6.65 9.78 -6.40
C ASN A 94 -5.55 9.93 -5.35
N LYS A 95 -5.21 8.83 -4.69
CA LYS A 95 -4.19 8.81 -3.63
C LYS A 95 -2.84 8.33 -4.14
N PRO A 96 -1.73 8.95 -3.70
CA PRO A 96 -0.39 8.41 -3.94
C PRO A 96 -0.28 6.98 -3.41
N MET A 97 0.30 6.09 -4.21
CA MET A 97 0.36 4.67 -3.90
C MET A 97 1.75 4.08 -4.09
N ILE A 98 2.15 3.24 -3.13
CA ILE A 98 3.28 2.31 -3.25
C ILE A 98 2.73 0.90 -3.25
N VAL A 99 3.03 0.14 -4.30
CA VAL A 99 2.73 -1.29 -4.39
C VAL A 99 3.93 -2.09 -3.90
N VAL A 100 3.75 -2.92 -2.89
CA VAL A 100 4.79 -3.83 -2.40
C VAL A 100 4.53 -5.25 -2.90
N ILE A 101 5.40 -5.71 -3.78
CA ILE A 101 5.29 -7.02 -4.43
C ILE A 101 5.71 -8.11 -3.44
N ASN A 102 4.86 -9.12 -3.30
CA ASN A 102 5.22 -10.37 -2.63
C ASN A 102 5.85 -11.33 -3.64
N GLU A 103 7.18 -11.32 -3.73
CA GLU A 103 7.94 -12.15 -4.69
C GLU A 103 7.71 -13.66 -4.52
N LEU A 104 7.18 -14.10 -3.37
CA LEU A 104 6.95 -15.52 -3.07
C LEU A 104 5.54 -16.02 -3.43
N LEU A 105 4.55 -15.12 -3.53
CA LEU A 105 3.13 -15.49 -3.68
C LEU A 105 2.43 -14.80 -4.85
N MET A 106 2.95 -13.67 -5.33
CA MET A 106 2.29 -12.85 -6.33
C MET A 106 2.41 -13.49 -7.72
N GLY A 107 1.29 -13.60 -8.43
CA GLY A 107 1.29 -14.14 -9.80
C GLY A 107 1.98 -13.18 -10.77
N ASN A 108 2.65 -13.74 -11.79
CA ASN A 108 3.37 -12.98 -12.82
C ASN A 108 2.54 -11.83 -13.42
N HIS A 109 1.24 -12.05 -13.62
CA HIS A 109 0.34 -11.06 -14.22
C HIS A 109 0.01 -9.87 -13.29
N GLN A 110 -0.07 -10.08 -11.97
CA GLN A 110 -0.25 -8.95 -11.05
C GLN A 110 1.03 -8.10 -11.01
N ILE A 111 2.21 -8.73 -11.16
CA ILE A 111 3.50 -8.03 -11.25
C ILE A 111 3.55 -7.21 -12.55
N GLU A 112 3.14 -7.80 -13.67
CA GLU A 112 3.07 -7.11 -14.97
C GLU A 112 2.20 -5.85 -14.87
N LEU A 113 1.04 -5.95 -14.22
CA LEU A 113 0.14 -4.82 -14.01
C LEU A 113 0.75 -3.70 -13.17
N ALA A 114 1.30 -4.04 -12.00
CA ALA A 114 1.98 -3.09 -11.14
C ALA A 114 3.15 -2.41 -11.88
N TYR A 115 3.87 -3.18 -12.71
CA TYR A 115 4.96 -2.67 -13.51
C TYR A 115 4.50 -1.71 -14.63
N GLN A 116 3.39 -1.99 -15.32
CA GLN A 116 2.84 -1.05 -16.31
C GLN A 116 2.42 0.26 -15.66
N LEU A 117 1.68 0.20 -14.55
CA LEU A 117 1.25 1.40 -13.83
C LEU A 117 2.43 2.21 -13.28
N TYR A 118 3.50 1.54 -12.87
CA TYR A 118 4.75 2.19 -12.52
C TYR A 118 5.37 2.92 -13.72
N LYS A 119 5.47 2.25 -14.87
CA LYS A 119 6.03 2.84 -16.11
C LYS A 119 5.24 4.05 -16.57
N ASP A 120 3.92 4.01 -16.44
CA ASP A 120 3.05 5.12 -16.82
C ASP A 120 3.10 6.28 -15.80
N GLY A 121 3.68 6.02 -14.62
CA GLY A 121 3.92 6.99 -13.56
C GLY A 121 2.74 7.16 -12.60
N HIS A 122 1.85 6.16 -12.52
CA HIS A 122 0.65 6.20 -11.66
C HIS A 122 0.92 5.72 -10.23
N LEU A 123 1.91 4.85 -10.04
CA LEU A 123 2.31 4.35 -8.73
C LEU A 123 3.82 4.14 -8.64
N LEU A 124 4.30 3.94 -7.43
CA LEU A 124 5.65 3.39 -7.17
C LEU A 124 5.51 1.92 -6.81
N TYR A 125 6.51 1.11 -7.11
CA TYR A 125 6.55 -0.28 -6.63
C TYR A 125 7.83 -0.56 -5.83
N ALA A 126 7.74 -1.50 -4.91
CA ALA A 126 8.84 -1.97 -4.07
C ALA A 126 8.63 -3.46 -3.74
N THR A 127 9.59 -4.03 -3.03
CA THR A 127 9.49 -5.29 -2.29
C THR A 127 9.72 -4.98 -0.81
N PRO A 128 9.47 -5.91 0.14
CA PRO A 128 9.78 -5.66 1.54
C PRO A 128 11.26 -5.29 1.76
N SER A 129 12.18 -5.78 0.93
CA SER A 129 13.59 -5.41 1.01
C SER A 129 13.84 -3.98 0.51
N THR A 130 13.29 -3.58 -0.63
CA THR A 130 13.57 -2.28 -1.28
C THR A 130 12.71 -1.12 -0.79
N LEU A 131 11.64 -1.38 -0.02
CA LEU A 131 10.75 -0.33 0.51
C LEU A 131 11.51 0.77 1.27
N GLY A 132 12.56 0.40 2.02
CA GLY A 132 13.36 1.36 2.77
C GLY A 132 14.13 2.34 1.87
N ASP A 133 14.62 1.87 0.73
CA ASP A 133 15.38 2.69 -0.24
C ASP A 133 14.44 3.58 -1.07
N LEU A 134 13.25 3.07 -1.37
CA LEU A 134 12.19 3.84 -2.00
C LEU A 134 11.76 5.02 -1.13
N LEU A 135 11.60 4.80 0.18
CA LEU A 135 11.22 5.86 1.12
C LEU A 135 12.29 6.95 1.24
N ASP A 136 13.58 6.62 1.14
CA ASP A 136 14.65 7.64 1.18
C ASP A 136 14.60 8.61 -0.01
N ASN A 137 14.14 8.13 -1.15
CA ASN A 137 14.05 8.90 -2.39
C ASN A 137 12.59 9.19 -2.79
N LEU A 138 11.68 9.15 -1.82
CA LEU A 138 10.25 9.24 -2.08
C LEU A 138 9.89 10.61 -2.65
N ASP A 139 9.36 10.61 -3.87
CA ASP A 139 8.84 11.81 -4.52
C ASP A 139 7.44 11.54 -5.09
N ILE A 140 6.45 11.66 -4.22
CA ILE A 140 5.03 11.49 -4.57
C ILE A 140 4.51 12.59 -5.51
N SER A 141 5.23 13.72 -5.64
CA SER A 141 4.79 14.84 -6.49
C SER A 141 4.87 14.52 -7.99
N LYS A 142 5.65 13.50 -8.34
CA LYS A 142 5.81 13.01 -9.72
C LYS A 142 4.72 12.03 -10.14
N LEU A 143 3.90 11.54 -9.21
CA LEU A 143 2.84 10.59 -9.51
C LEU A 143 1.69 11.27 -10.25
N LYS A 144 1.31 10.68 -11.38
CA LYS A 144 0.17 11.12 -12.18
C LYS A 144 -1.11 10.49 -11.64
N PRO A 145 -2.17 11.27 -11.41
CA PRO A 145 -3.48 10.71 -11.08
C PRO A 145 -3.92 9.68 -12.14
N PHE A 146 -4.55 8.61 -11.69
CA PHE A 146 -5.09 7.61 -12.60
C PHE A 146 -6.31 8.19 -13.34
N PRO A 147 -6.43 8.05 -14.67
CA PRO A 147 -7.50 8.66 -15.44
C PRO A 147 -8.88 8.11 -15.04
N ARG A 148 -9.83 9.01 -14.73
CA ARG A 148 -11.22 8.66 -14.45
C ARG A 148 -11.86 8.05 -15.70
N GLY A 149 -12.37 6.81 -15.59
CA GLY A 149 -13.01 6.07 -16.69
C GLY A 149 -12.19 4.89 -17.23
N GLU A 150 -10.92 4.73 -16.82
CA GLU A 150 -10.15 3.50 -17.03
C GLU A 150 -10.15 2.47 -15.87
N PRO A 151 -10.84 2.67 -14.71
CA PRO A 151 -10.97 1.62 -13.70
C PRO A 151 -11.62 0.36 -14.24
N GLU A 152 -12.55 0.48 -15.20
CA GLU A 152 -13.17 -0.68 -15.84
C GLU A 152 -12.16 -1.50 -16.65
N LYS A 153 -11.18 -0.87 -17.31
CA LYS A 153 -10.09 -1.60 -17.99
C LYS A 153 -9.19 -2.29 -16.97
N PHE A 154 -8.92 -1.63 -15.85
CA PHE A 154 -8.14 -2.20 -14.76
C PHE A 154 -8.89 -3.36 -14.08
N ALA A 155 -10.19 -3.21 -13.83
CA ALA A 155 -11.06 -4.24 -13.30
C ALA A 155 -11.22 -5.40 -14.28
N THR A 156 -11.32 -5.15 -15.58
CA THR A 156 -11.35 -6.21 -16.63
C THR A 156 -10.02 -6.94 -16.67
N PHE A 157 -8.88 -6.23 -16.64
CA PHE A 157 -7.55 -6.84 -16.59
C PHE A 157 -7.39 -7.68 -15.30
N LEU A 158 -7.92 -7.20 -14.18
CA LEU A 158 -7.96 -7.94 -12.92
C LEU A 158 -8.90 -9.13 -12.95
N ASP A 159 -10.10 -9.04 -13.53
CA ASP A 159 -11.07 -10.13 -13.63
C ASP A 159 -10.55 -11.24 -14.56
N GLU A 160 -9.83 -10.89 -15.62
CA GLU A 160 -9.09 -11.84 -16.45
C GLU A 160 -7.91 -12.50 -15.70
N THR A 161 -7.34 -11.82 -14.70
CA THR A 161 -6.17 -12.24 -13.92
C THR A 161 -6.51 -13.00 -12.64
N VAL A 162 -7.64 -12.67 -12.02
CA VAL A 162 -8.21 -13.27 -10.80
C VAL A 162 -9.34 -14.19 -11.24
N GLY A 163 -8.99 -15.21 -12.04
CA GLY A 163 -9.93 -16.26 -12.39
C GLY A 163 -10.49 -16.88 -11.12
N TYR A 164 -11.72 -16.51 -10.76
CA TYR A 164 -12.48 -17.19 -9.74
C TYR A 164 -12.59 -18.67 -10.15
N ARG A 165 -11.94 -19.53 -9.37
CA ARG A 165 -12.30 -20.93 -9.23
C ARG A 165 -12.47 -21.24 -7.76
#